data_AF-A0A2E5U4W3-F1
#
_entry.id   AF-A0A2E5U4W3-F1
#
_cell.length_a   1.000
_cell.length_b   1.000
_cell.length_c   1.000
_cell.angle_alpha   90.00
_cell.angle_beta   90.00
_cell.angle_gamma   90.00
#
_symmetry.space_group_name_H-M   'P 1'
#
loop_
_entity.id
_entity.type
_entity.pdbx_description
1 polymer ?
#
loop_
_entity_poly.entity_id
_entity_poly.type
_entity_poly.pdbx_seq_one_letter_code
_entity_poly.pdbx_strand_id
1 'polypeptide(L)' 'MAKKQTFGDKTSKTKNSKNQVKLIKSYVSKKTNSIRFLEEIVTIPEGKSVESVLKEKIDSK' A
#
# COMPACT_ATOMS: atom_id res chain seq x y z
N MET A 1 -15.65 38.13 21.33
CA MET A 1 -15.32 37.83 19.91
C MET A 1 -15.05 36.34 19.77
N ALA A 2 -16.04 35.56 19.32
CA ALA A 2 -15.83 34.14 19.09
C ALA A 2 -14.97 33.97 17.83
N LYS A 3 -13.78 33.39 17.96
CA LYS A 3 -12.99 32.94 16.81
C LYS A 3 -13.89 32.03 15.97
N LYS A 4 -14.24 32.47 14.76
CA LYS A 4 -14.99 31.67 13.79
C LYS A 4 -14.08 30.55 13.29
N GLN A 5 -13.88 29.52 14.12
CA GLN A 5 -13.36 28.25 13.65
C GLN A 5 -14.52 27.56 12.94
N THR A 6 -14.46 27.53 11.61
CA THR A 6 -15.51 26.92 10.81
C THR A 6 -15.35 25.39 10.84
N PHE A 7 -16.45 24.65 10.76
CA PHE A 7 -16.40 23.18 10.70
C PHE A 7 -15.59 22.67 9.49
N GLY A 8 -15.50 23.47 8.42
CA GLY A 8 -14.67 23.18 7.24
C GLY A 8 -13.17 23.06 7.57
N ASP A 9 -12.64 23.86 8.49
CA ASP A 9 -11.21 23.83 8.85
C ASP A 9 -10.81 22.54 9.57
N LYS A 10 -11.75 21.93 10.32
CA LYS A 10 -11.56 20.63 10.97
C LYS A 10 -11.60 19.44 9.98
N THR A 11 -12.02 19.69 8.74
CA THR A 11 -12.06 18.70 7.66
C THR A 11 -10.93 18.87 6.65
N SER A 12 -9.89 19.66 6.97
CA SER A 12 -8.65 19.65 6.22
C SER A 12 -8.20 18.19 6.10
N LYS A 13 -8.37 17.65 4.89
CA LYS A 13 -8.14 16.24 4.57
C LYS A 13 -6.75 15.91 5.09
N THR A 14 -6.67 15.19 6.21
CA THR A 14 -5.47 14.42 6.52
C THR A 14 -5.20 13.65 5.25
N LYS A 15 -4.10 13.99 4.56
CA LYS A 15 -3.57 13.26 3.40
C LYS A 15 -3.11 11.90 3.91
N ASN A 16 -4.05 11.13 4.42
CA ASN A 16 -3.90 9.72 4.68
C ASN A 16 -4.30 9.10 3.34
N SER A 17 -3.43 9.27 2.33
CA SER A 17 -3.56 8.54 1.09
C SER A 17 -3.42 7.08 1.47
N LYS A 18 -4.57 6.41 1.65
CA LYS A 18 -4.68 4.97 1.90
C LYS A 18 -4.24 4.22 0.64
N ASN A 19 -2.99 4.42 0.22
CA ASN A 19 -2.42 3.89 -1.00
C ASN A 19 -1.63 2.63 -0.66
N GLN A 20 -2.35 1.64 -0.12
CA GLN A 20 -1.79 0.34 0.23
C GLN A 20 -2.34 -0.72 -0.71
N VAL A 21 -1.47 -1.62 -1.16
CA VAL A 21 -1.82 -2.71 -2.07
C VAL A 21 -1.37 -4.02 -1.45
N LYS A 22 -2.23 -5.04 -1.48
CA LYS A 22 -1.86 -6.40 -1.07
C LYS A 22 -1.19 -7.11 -2.25
N LEU A 23 0.08 -7.42 -2.11
CA LEU A 23 0.86 -8.21 -3.06
C LEU A 23 0.75 -9.69 -2.67
N ILE A 24 0.21 -10.51 -3.58
CA ILE A 24 0.09 -11.96 -3.39
C ILE A 24 1.05 -12.65 -4.38
N LYS A 25 2.03 -13.39 -3.86
CA LYS A 25 3.00 -14.15 -4.68
C LYS A 25 2.74 -15.64 -4.52
N SER A 26 2.67 -16.37 -5.63
CA SER A 26 2.65 -17.84 -5.60
C SER A 26 4.07 -18.41 -5.69
N TYR A 27 4.29 -19.54 -5.04
CA TYR A 27 5.52 -20.31 -5.18
C TYR A 27 5.24 -21.80 -4.97
N VAL A 28 6.05 -22.66 -5.60
CA VAL A 28 5.98 -24.11 -5.38
C VAL A 28 6.78 -24.47 -4.13
N SER A 29 6.11 -25.10 -3.17
CA SER A 29 6.75 -25.56 -1.94
C SER A 29 7.70 -26.72 -2.22
N LYS A 30 9.00 -26.53 -1.99
CA LYS A 30 10.01 -27.60 -2.16
C LYS A 30 9.78 -28.83 -1.26
N LYS A 31 9.04 -28.66 -0.15
CA LYS A 31 8.76 -29.72 0.82
C LYS A 31 7.55 -30.59 0.42
N THR A 32 6.54 -29.98 -0.19
CA THR A 32 5.22 -30.61 -0.38
C THR A 32 4.76 -30.64 -1.83
N ASN A 33 5.52 -30.06 -2.77
CA ASN A 33 5.16 -29.86 -4.18
C ASN A 33 3.80 -29.17 -4.42
N SER A 34 3.25 -28.52 -3.40
CA SER A 34 2.00 -27.76 -3.47
C SER A 34 2.28 -26.30 -3.82
N ILE A 35 1.36 -25.66 -4.55
CA ILE A 35 1.37 -24.21 -4.73
C ILE A 35 0.99 -23.55 -3.41
N ARG A 36 1.81 -22.60 -2.95
CA ARG A 36 1.55 -21.77 -1.77
C ARG A 36 1.51 -20.31 -2.17
N PHE A 37 0.81 -19.51 -1.37
CA PHE A 37 0.71 -18.07 -1.54
C PHE A 37 1.36 -17.36 -0.36
N LEU A 38 2.04 -16.25 -0.64
CA LEU A 38 2.66 -15.37 0.34
C LEU A 38 2.05 -13.99 0.15
N GLU A 39 1.49 -13.43 1.22
CA GLU A 39 0.81 -12.13 1.22
C GLU A 39 1.68 -11.08 1.89
N GLU A 40 1.81 -9.91 1.26
CA GLU A 40 2.52 -8.75 1.80
C GLU A 40 1.68 -7.49 1.52
N ILE A 41 1.54 -6.61 2.52
CA ILE A 41 0.92 -5.30 2.32
C ILE A 41 2.03 -4.31 1.96
N VAL A 42 1.94 -3.73 0.77
CA VAL A 42 2.89 -2.75 0.24
C VAL A 42 2.27 -1.37 0.30
N THR A 43 2.97 -0.43 0.92
CA THR A 43 2.57 0.99 0.89
C THR A 43 3.19 1.65 -0.33
N ILE A 44 2.36 2.34 -1.10
CA ILE A 44 2.74 3.04 -2.33
C ILE A 44 3.00 4.51 -1.98
N PRO A 45 4.24 5.01 -2.14
CA PRO A 45 4.58 6.40 -1.88
C PRO A 45 3.79 7.36 -2.79
N GLU A 46 3.50 8.57 -2.30
CA GLU A 46 2.82 9.58 -3.12
C GLU A 46 3.66 9.94 -4.37
N GLY A 47 2.98 10.07 -5.52
CA GLY A 47 3.62 10.39 -6.80
C GLY A 47 4.27 9.22 -7.54
N LYS A 48 4.33 8.02 -6.94
CA LYS A 48 4.79 6.80 -7.63
C LYS A 48 3.62 5.98 -8.17
N SER A 49 3.84 5.34 -9.32
CA SER A 49 2.90 4.36 -9.86
C SER A 49 2.96 3.06 -9.03
N VAL A 50 1.81 2.41 -8.88
CA VAL A 50 1.71 1.10 -8.21
C VAL A 50 2.62 0.08 -8.90
N GLU A 51 2.60 0.04 -10.24
CA GLU A 51 3.36 -0.94 -11.02
C GLU A 51 4.86 -0.81 -10.84
N SER A 52 5.39 0.43 -10.79
CA SER A 52 6.83 0.65 -10.65
C SER A 52 7.31 0.19 -9.28
N VAL A 53 6.55 0.48 -8.22
CA VAL A 53 6.85 0.05 -6.85
C VAL A 53 6.76 -1.47 -6.70
N LEU A 54 5.77 -2.10 -7.34
CA LEU A 54 5.62 -3.56 -7.30
C LEU A 54 6.72 -4.28 -8.09
N LYS A 55 7.16 -3.76 -9.24
CA LYS A 55 8.29 -4.31 -10.01
C LYS A 55 9.59 -4.26 -9.20
N GLU A 56 9.93 -3.10 -8.62
CA GLU A 56 11.08 -2.95 -7.72
C GLU A 56 11.06 -4.00 -6.58
N LYS A 57 9.88 -4.24 -5.98
CA LYS A 57 9.67 -5.22 -4.90
C LYS A 57 9.71 -6.69 -5.35
N ILE A 58 9.51 -6.97 -6.63
CA ILE A 58 9.66 -8.32 -7.20
C ILE A 58 11.11 -8.57 -7.56
N ASP A 59 11.78 -7.58 -8.17
CA ASP A 59 13.14 -7.68 -8.70
C ASP A 59 14.24 -7.59 -7.63
N SER A 60 13.95 -7.00 -6.46
CA SER A 60 14.91 -6.86 -5.34
C SER A 60 15.24 -8.18 -4.61
N LYS A 61 15.04 -9.35 -5.22
CA LYS A 61 15.19 -10.67 -4.59
C LYS A 61 16.01 -11.62 -5.43
#